data_AF-A0A7Y2ZZQ7-F1
#
_entry.id   AF-A0A7Y2ZZQ7-F1
#
_cell.length_a   1.000
_cell.length_b   1.000
_cell.length_c   1.000
_cell.angle_alpha   90.00
_cell.angle_beta   90.00
_cell.angle_gamma   90.00
#
_symmetry.space_group_name_H-M   'P 1'
#
loop_
_entity.id
_entity.type
_entity.pdbx_description
1 polymer ?
#
loop_
_entity_poly.entity_id
_entity_poly.type
_entity_poly.pdbx_seq_one_letter_code
_entity_poly.pdbx_strand_id
1 'polypeptide(L)'
;MTDLKSINIKQNAHITECMCCGICCKKGGPSFHREDKHLIEEGIILTKYLFTIRKGELAYDNVRHELLPLSSDLIKIKGKSNSKICIFFNESEKKCEIYNNRPTECKALKCWDTREIEKIYSKNRLTRKDLLFEIGGLWELVKDHQARCSYEKIKKILQKQDRNENEIQKEIRQIIRYDTQIRHLVVKKGGMDSKILDFLFGQPLAVTLKSFAYFSGNSSSTKSSISSMGSSISSKTSDMDSSPGSSKGSSSDSTMGSSTGSNSSGG
;
A
#
# COMPACT_ATOMS: atom_id res chain seq x y z
N MET A 1 -13.38 -12.94 -40.69
CA MET A 1 -14.82 -12.63 -40.57
C MET A 1 -15.51 -13.93 -40.23
N THR A 2 -15.66 -14.21 -38.93
CA THR A 2 -16.28 -15.43 -38.42
C THR A 2 -16.86 -15.11 -37.04
N ASP A 3 -18.19 -15.02 -37.03
CA ASP A 3 -19.15 -15.31 -35.96
C ASP A 3 -18.97 -14.72 -34.56
N LEU A 4 -19.47 -13.48 -34.44
CA LEU A 4 -20.14 -12.97 -33.24
C LEU A 4 -21.54 -13.62 -33.12
N LYS A 5 -21.65 -14.72 -32.37
CA LYS A 5 -22.86 -15.26 -31.71
C LYS A 5 -22.44 -16.59 -31.05
N SER A 6 -22.35 -16.73 -29.73
CA SER A 6 -23.48 -16.63 -28.81
C SER A 6 -22.97 -16.73 -27.36
N ILE A 7 -23.03 -15.64 -26.59
CA ILE A 7 -23.23 -15.75 -25.15
C ILE A 7 -24.70 -15.46 -24.94
N ASN A 8 -25.46 -16.54 -24.80
CA ASN A 8 -26.87 -16.52 -24.45
C ASN A 8 -27.00 -16.04 -23.00
N ILE A 9 -26.89 -14.72 -22.78
CA ILE A 9 -27.33 -14.08 -21.54
C ILE A 9 -28.86 -14.13 -21.60
N LYS A 10 -29.44 -15.20 -21.06
CA LYS A 10 -30.85 -15.24 -20.74
C LYS A 10 -31.22 -13.93 -20.03
N GLN A 11 -32.18 -13.24 -20.61
CA GLN A 11 -32.72 -11.97 -20.12
C GLN A 11 -33.12 -12.06 -18.63
N ASN A 12 -32.75 -11.03 -17.88
CA ASN A 12 -33.43 -10.49 -16.70
C ASN A 12 -33.86 -11.48 -15.60
N ALA A 13 -32.89 -12.06 -14.89
CA ALA A 13 -33.02 -12.05 -13.44
C ALA A 13 -32.64 -10.65 -12.97
N HIS A 14 -33.55 -9.91 -12.34
CA HIS A 14 -33.25 -8.60 -11.77
C HIS A 14 -32.23 -8.81 -10.65
N ILE A 15 -30.93 -8.63 -10.95
CA ILE A 15 -29.88 -8.80 -9.94
C ILE A 15 -30.11 -7.73 -8.88
N THR A 16 -30.54 -8.15 -7.70
CA THR A 16 -30.81 -7.27 -6.56
C THR A 16 -29.67 -7.29 -5.55
N GLU A 17 -28.80 -8.30 -5.59
CA GLU A 17 -27.72 -8.52 -4.63
C GLU A 17 -26.42 -9.01 -5.27
N CYS A 18 -25.33 -8.92 -4.51
CA CYS A 18 -24.01 -9.31 -4.99
C CYS A 18 -23.90 -10.84 -5.17
N MET A 19 -23.77 -11.29 -6.42
CA MET A 19 -23.59 -12.71 -6.77
C MET A 19 -22.15 -13.25 -6.56
N CYS A 20 -21.30 -12.54 -5.79
CA CYS A 20 -19.91 -12.92 -5.54
C CYS A 20 -19.07 -13.23 -6.81
N CYS A 21 -19.35 -12.56 -7.94
CA CYS A 21 -18.68 -12.84 -9.22
C CYS A 21 -17.17 -12.48 -9.24
N GLY A 22 -16.71 -11.70 -8.27
CA GLY A 22 -15.31 -11.30 -8.14
C GLY A 22 -14.84 -10.20 -9.10
N ILE A 23 -15.68 -9.71 -10.01
CA ILE A 23 -15.29 -8.70 -11.01
C ILE A 23 -14.75 -7.43 -10.34
N CYS A 24 -15.46 -6.89 -9.35
CA CYS A 24 -15.01 -5.72 -8.60
C CYS A 24 -13.71 -5.99 -7.83
N CYS A 25 -13.63 -7.14 -7.15
CA CYS A 25 -12.47 -7.54 -6.35
C CYS A 25 -11.21 -7.67 -7.21
N LYS A 26 -11.33 -8.13 -8.46
CA LYS A 26 -10.22 -8.22 -9.41
C LYS A 26 -9.75 -6.86 -9.93
N LYS A 27 -10.64 -5.85 -9.96
CA LYS A 27 -10.29 -4.48 -10.36
C LYS A 27 -9.52 -3.72 -9.27
N GLY A 28 -9.74 -4.06 -8.00
CA GLY A 28 -9.12 -3.35 -6.89
C GLY A 28 -9.84 -3.54 -5.56
N GLY A 29 -9.11 -3.34 -4.48
CA GLY A 29 -9.72 -3.13 -3.15
C GLY A 29 -10.46 -1.79 -3.06
N PRO A 30 -11.50 -1.70 -2.21
CA PRO A 30 -12.21 -0.46 -1.93
C PRO A 30 -11.30 0.57 -1.24
N SER A 31 -11.75 1.80 -1.28
CA SER A 31 -11.25 2.89 -0.45
C SER A 31 -12.19 3.11 0.74
N PHE A 32 -11.65 3.62 1.85
CA PHE A 32 -12.37 3.78 3.10
C PHE A 32 -13.09 5.13 3.19
N HIS A 33 -14.27 5.10 3.78
CA HIS A 33 -15.03 6.27 4.22
C HIS A 33 -15.07 6.34 5.75
N ARG A 34 -15.49 7.49 6.30
CA ARG A 34 -15.57 7.69 7.76
C ARG A 34 -16.47 6.67 8.44
N GLU A 35 -17.51 6.22 7.76
CA GLU A 35 -18.42 5.15 8.18
C GLU A 35 -17.68 3.81 8.37
N ASP A 36 -16.56 3.59 7.67
CA ASP A 36 -15.73 2.40 7.76
C ASP A 36 -14.67 2.48 8.88
N LYS A 37 -14.59 3.58 9.62
CA LYS A 37 -13.56 3.81 10.65
C LYS A 37 -13.51 2.68 11.69
N HIS A 38 -14.69 2.22 12.14
CA HIS A 38 -14.85 1.12 13.09
C HIS A 38 -14.18 -0.19 12.63
N LEU A 39 -14.17 -0.48 11.32
CA LEU A 39 -13.53 -1.68 10.78
C LEU A 39 -12.03 -1.72 11.08
N ILE A 40 -11.40 -0.55 11.22
CA ILE A 40 -9.96 -0.45 11.48
C ILE A 40 -9.70 -0.38 12.98
N GLU A 41 -10.44 0.46 13.71
CA GLU A 41 -10.24 0.65 15.15
C GLU A 41 -10.55 -0.61 15.97
N GLU A 42 -11.56 -1.39 15.56
CA GLU A 42 -11.91 -2.67 16.20
C GLU A 42 -11.00 -3.83 15.75
N GLY A 43 -10.02 -3.57 14.89
CA GLY A 43 -9.07 -4.59 14.42
C GLY A 43 -9.64 -5.59 13.41
N ILE A 44 -10.86 -5.37 12.89
CA ILE A 44 -11.50 -6.23 11.89
C ILE A 44 -10.69 -6.23 10.58
N ILE A 45 -10.19 -5.07 10.17
CA ILE A 45 -9.29 -4.88 9.04
C ILE A 45 -8.00 -4.23 9.54
N LEU A 46 -6.96 -5.05 9.68
CA LEU A 46 -5.66 -4.60 10.16
C LEU A 46 -4.96 -3.65 9.17
N THR A 47 -4.31 -2.62 9.69
CA THR A 47 -3.58 -1.60 8.90
C THR A 47 -2.48 -2.16 7.99
N LYS A 48 -1.92 -3.34 8.31
CA LYS A 48 -0.97 -4.05 7.44
C LYS A 48 -1.54 -4.41 6.06
N TYR A 49 -2.86 -4.50 5.94
CA TYR A 49 -3.58 -4.74 4.68
C TYR A 49 -4.01 -3.45 3.98
N LEU A 50 -3.63 -2.29 4.50
CA LEU A 50 -4.03 -0.98 3.99
C LEU A 50 -2.83 -0.21 3.44
N PHE A 51 -3.10 0.68 2.51
CA PHE A 51 -2.13 1.68 2.06
C PHE A 51 -2.82 3.03 1.90
N THR A 52 -2.02 4.09 1.96
CA THR A 52 -2.49 5.46 1.74
C THR A 52 -1.99 6.00 0.41
N ILE A 53 -2.92 6.43 -0.45
CA ILE A 53 -2.59 7.35 -1.55
C ILE A 53 -2.62 8.75 -0.94
N ARG A 54 -1.47 9.41 -0.92
CA ARG A 54 -1.30 10.62 -0.11
C ARG A 54 -1.90 11.85 -0.80
N LYS A 55 -2.26 12.87 -0.01
CA LYS A 55 -2.59 14.19 -0.55
C LYS A 55 -1.53 14.65 -1.59
N GLY A 56 -2.02 15.08 -2.75
CA GLY A 56 -1.24 15.55 -3.89
C GLY A 56 -0.71 14.44 -4.81
N GLU A 57 -0.78 13.17 -4.41
CA GLU A 57 -0.44 12.03 -5.26
C GLU A 57 -1.45 11.89 -6.40
N LEU A 58 -0.98 11.46 -7.57
CA LEU A 58 -1.86 11.18 -8.71
C LEU A 58 -2.60 9.85 -8.50
N ALA A 59 -3.93 9.90 -8.57
CA ALA A 59 -4.80 8.74 -8.53
C ALA A 59 -5.74 8.74 -9.72
N TYR A 60 -6.06 7.56 -10.24
CA TYR A 60 -7.04 7.44 -11.32
C TYR A 60 -8.45 7.55 -10.72
N ASP A 61 -9.18 8.58 -11.12
CA ASP A 61 -10.56 8.81 -10.76
C ASP A 61 -11.46 7.91 -11.62
N ASN A 62 -12.13 6.95 -11.00
CA ASN A 62 -12.96 5.97 -11.71
C ASN A 62 -14.27 6.55 -12.24
N VAL A 63 -14.68 7.71 -11.75
CA VAL A 63 -15.93 8.38 -12.16
C VAL A 63 -15.64 9.37 -13.29
N ARG A 64 -14.53 10.11 -13.18
CA ARG A 64 -14.11 11.09 -14.18
C ARG A 64 -13.22 10.52 -15.29
N HIS A 65 -12.73 9.30 -15.10
CA HIS A 65 -11.85 8.58 -16.02
C HIS A 65 -10.52 9.30 -16.32
N GLU A 66 -10.01 10.06 -15.36
CA GLU A 66 -8.80 10.86 -15.50
C GLU A 66 -7.85 10.67 -14.32
N LEU A 67 -6.56 10.95 -14.55
CA LEU A 67 -5.54 10.90 -13.51
C LEU A 67 -5.41 12.29 -12.87
N LEU A 68 -5.78 12.40 -11.59
CA LEU A 68 -5.81 13.67 -10.88
C LEU A 68 -5.02 13.64 -9.58
N PRO A 69 -4.43 14.78 -9.15
CA PRO A 69 -3.85 14.90 -7.83
C PRO A 69 -4.96 14.90 -6.77
N LEU A 70 -4.80 14.07 -5.74
CA LEU A 70 -5.76 14.03 -4.64
C LEU A 70 -5.73 15.30 -3.78
N SER A 71 -6.90 15.80 -3.39
CA SER A 71 -7.04 16.94 -2.48
C SER A 71 -6.81 16.58 -1.01
N SER A 72 -6.94 15.30 -0.65
CA SER A 72 -6.76 14.72 0.69
C SER A 72 -6.19 13.30 0.60
N ASP A 73 -5.93 12.66 1.75
CA ASP A 73 -5.52 11.26 1.77
C ASP A 73 -6.67 10.33 1.35
N LEU A 74 -6.33 9.23 0.69
CA LEU A 74 -7.25 8.13 0.37
C LEU A 74 -6.67 6.81 0.89
N ILE A 75 -7.29 6.24 1.92
CA ILE A 75 -6.92 4.93 2.47
C ILE A 75 -7.61 3.84 1.67
N LYS A 76 -6.87 2.82 1.23
CA LYS A 76 -7.36 1.71 0.41
C LYS A 76 -6.89 0.34 0.91
N ILE A 77 -7.68 -0.69 0.63
CA ILE A 77 -7.24 -2.09 0.80
C ILE A 77 -6.18 -2.42 -0.25
N LYS A 78 -5.07 -3.03 0.18
CA LYS A 78 -3.98 -3.50 -0.68
C LYS A 78 -4.46 -4.57 -1.66
N GLY A 79 -3.80 -4.63 -2.81
CA GLY A 79 -3.88 -5.79 -3.69
C GLY A 79 -3.01 -6.95 -3.19
N LYS A 80 -3.22 -8.14 -3.72
CA LYS A 80 -2.30 -9.28 -3.60
C LYS A 80 -0.95 -8.92 -4.23
N SER A 81 0.12 -9.61 -3.82
CA SER A 81 1.48 -9.38 -4.31
C SER A 81 1.54 -9.19 -5.84
N ASN A 82 2.05 -8.03 -6.28
CA ASN A 82 2.18 -7.65 -7.70
C ASN A 82 0.87 -7.65 -8.51
N SER A 83 -0.29 -7.56 -7.85
CA SER A 83 -1.59 -7.57 -8.49
C SER A 83 -2.51 -6.50 -7.90
N LYS A 84 -3.47 -6.04 -8.70
CA LYS A 84 -4.55 -5.15 -8.22
C LYS A 84 -5.67 -5.92 -7.53
N ILE A 85 -5.70 -7.25 -7.65
CA ILE A 85 -6.74 -8.08 -7.05
C ILE A 85 -6.75 -7.86 -5.54
N CYS A 86 -7.90 -7.50 -4.97
CA CYS A 86 -8.08 -7.26 -3.55
C CYS A 86 -7.52 -8.42 -2.71
N ILE A 87 -6.76 -8.10 -1.66
CA ILE A 87 -6.10 -9.10 -0.82
C ILE A 87 -7.08 -10.07 -0.13
N PHE A 88 -8.31 -9.61 0.16
CA PHE A 88 -9.37 -10.43 0.79
C PHE A 88 -10.23 -11.22 -0.22
N PHE A 89 -9.88 -11.25 -1.50
CA PHE A 89 -10.59 -12.05 -2.48
C PHE A 89 -9.96 -13.43 -2.63
N ASN A 90 -10.68 -14.46 -2.19
CA ASN A 90 -10.34 -15.85 -2.46
C ASN A 90 -10.80 -16.19 -3.89
N GLU A 91 -9.85 -16.40 -4.79
CA GLU A 91 -10.11 -16.61 -6.22
C GLU A 91 -10.62 -18.01 -6.52
N SER A 92 -10.13 -19.02 -5.80
CA SER A 92 -10.55 -20.42 -5.96
C SER A 92 -12.01 -20.60 -5.56
N GLU A 93 -12.43 -19.97 -4.46
CA GLU A 93 -13.80 -20.03 -3.96
C GLU A 93 -14.70 -18.93 -4.52
N LYS A 94 -14.14 -17.98 -5.27
CA LYS A 94 -14.82 -16.75 -5.73
C LYS A 94 -15.54 -16.05 -4.58
N LYS A 95 -14.87 -15.90 -3.44
CA LYS A 95 -15.47 -15.40 -2.20
C LYS A 95 -14.66 -14.24 -1.62
N CYS A 96 -15.34 -13.30 -0.98
CA CYS A 96 -14.69 -12.28 -0.15
C CYS A 96 -14.56 -12.80 1.29
N GLU A 97 -13.35 -12.81 1.82
CA GLU A 97 -13.05 -13.29 3.18
C GLU A 97 -13.62 -12.37 4.27
N ILE A 98 -13.91 -11.11 3.93
CA ILE A 98 -14.51 -10.11 4.82
C ILE A 98 -15.92 -9.72 4.37
N TYR A 99 -16.68 -10.61 3.72
CA TYR A 99 -17.95 -10.24 3.06
C TYR A 99 -18.94 -9.50 3.96
N ASN A 100 -19.10 -9.94 5.22
CA ASN A 100 -19.98 -9.31 6.20
C ASN A 100 -19.43 -7.97 6.74
N ASN A 101 -18.10 -7.84 6.75
CA ASN A 101 -17.35 -6.68 7.24
C ASN A 101 -16.80 -5.82 6.09
N ARG A 102 -17.45 -5.88 4.93
CA ARG A 102 -16.97 -5.19 3.72
C ARG A 102 -17.12 -3.66 3.87
N PRO A 103 -16.16 -2.86 3.40
CA PRO A 103 -16.25 -1.39 3.45
C PRO A 103 -17.43 -0.84 2.65
N THR A 104 -17.75 0.43 2.89
CA THR A 104 -18.91 1.15 2.34
C THR A 104 -18.91 1.13 0.81
N GLU A 105 -17.75 1.34 0.16
CA GLU A 105 -17.67 1.20 -1.31
C GLU A 105 -18.03 -0.20 -1.80
N CYS A 106 -17.62 -1.26 -1.10
CA CYS A 106 -17.98 -2.63 -1.47
C CYS A 106 -19.48 -2.91 -1.26
N LYS A 107 -20.11 -2.29 -0.26
CA LYS A 107 -21.57 -2.39 -0.03
C LYS A 107 -22.36 -1.68 -1.14
N ALA A 108 -21.87 -0.52 -1.58
CA ALA A 108 -22.53 0.30 -2.60
C ALA A 108 -22.23 -0.15 -4.05
N LEU A 109 -21.15 -0.91 -4.28
CA LEU A 109 -20.76 -1.33 -5.62
C LEU A 109 -21.62 -2.50 -6.11
N LYS A 110 -22.54 -2.19 -7.03
CA LYS A 110 -23.29 -3.18 -7.81
C LYS A 110 -22.64 -3.32 -9.18
N CYS A 111 -22.14 -4.51 -9.52
CA CYS A 111 -21.43 -4.73 -10.80
C CYS A 111 -22.29 -4.49 -12.05
N TRP A 112 -23.61 -4.45 -11.87
CA TRP A 112 -24.61 -4.18 -12.90
C TRP A 112 -25.11 -2.72 -12.90
N ASP A 113 -24.77 -1.90 -11.88
CA ASP A 113 -25.22 -0.52 -11.75
C ASP A 113 -24.31 0.30 -10.80
N THR A 114 -23.48 1.20 -11.32
CA THR A 114 -22.49 1.95 -10.53
C THR A 114 -23.03 3.22 -9.87
N ARG A 115 -24.30 3.58 -10.09
CA ARG A 115 -24.85 4.88 -9.63
C ARG A 115 -24.74 5.12 -8.12
N GLU A 116 -24.85 4.07 -7.31
CA GLU A 116 -24.75 4.20 -5.85
C GLU A 116 -23.33 4.48 -5.37
N ILE A 117 -22.33 3.75 -5.89
CA ILE A 117 -20.93 4.02 -5.53
C ILE A 117 -20.48 5.39 -6.03
N GLU A 118 -20.92 5.82 -7.22
CA GLU A 118 -20.61 7.13 -7.78
C GLU A 118 -21.10 8.28 -6.87
N LYS A 119 -22.29 8.14 -6.26
CA LYS A 119 -22.87 9.15 -5.35
C LYS A 119 -22.05 9.37 -4.08
N ILE A 120 -21.34 8.33 -3.61
CA ILE A 120 -20.53 8.39 -2.40
C ILE A 120 -19.04 8.58 -2.72
N TYR A 121 -18.60 8.36 -3.97
CA TYR A 121 -17.20 8.20 -4.35
C TYR A 121 -16.26 9.32 -3.87
N SER A 122 -16.69 10.58 -3.80
CA SER A 122 -15.81 11.68 -3.35
C SER A 122 -16.16 12.22 -1.96
N LYS A 123 -17.13 11.62 -1.28
CA LYS A 123 -17.65 12.09 0.01
C LYS A 123 -16.95 11.38 1.17
N ASN A 124 -16.98 11.99 2.35
CA ASN A 124 -16.61 11.40 3.66
C ASN A 124 -15.38 10.48 3.67
N ARG A 125 -14.34 10.80 2.88
CA ARG A 125 -13.13 9.96 2.82
C ARG A 125 -12.47 9.85 4.19
N LEU A 126 -12.11 8.62 4.57
CA LEU A 126 -11.32 8.38 5.77
C LEU A 126 -9.87 8.75 5.49
N THR A 127 -9.29 9.58 6.35
CA THR A 127 -7.90 10.01 6.27
C THR A 127 -7.08 9.37 7.38
N ARG A 128 -5.75 9.36 7.23
CA ARG A 128 -4.85 8.92 8.31
C ARG A 128 -5.05 9.75 9.58
N LYS A 129 -5.38 11.04 9.46
CA LYS A 129 -5.62 11.90 10.62
C LYS A 129 -6.79 11.39 11.45
N ASP A 130 -7.88 10.94 10.82
CA ASP A 130 -9.06 10.45 11.53
C ASP A 130 -8.76 9.20 12.39
N LEU A 131 -7.68 8.46 12.08
CA LEU A 131 -7.24 7.25 12.78
C LEU A 131 -6.05 7.47 13.73
N LEU A 132 -5.16 8.40 13.40
CA LEU A 132 -3.86 8.53 14.06
C LEU A 132 -3.77 9.73 15.00
N PHE A 133 -4.69 10.69 14.91
CA PHE A 133 -4.58 11.97 15.63
C PHE A 133 -4.40 11.81 17.14
N GLU A 134 -5.05 10.82 17.75
CA GLU A 134 -4.99 10.55 19.19
C GLU A 134 -3.83 9.61 19.58
N ILE A 135 -3.11 9.05 18.60
CA ILE A 135 -1.97 8.17 18.84
C ILE A 135 -0.71 9.01 18.98
N GLY A 136 -0.24 9.15 20.23
CA GLY A 136 0.91 9.97 20.60
C GLY A 136 2.13 9.75 19.70
N GLY A 137 2.66 10.83 19.14
CA GLY A 137 3.85 10.84 18.28
C GLY A 137 3.67 10.27 16.86
N LEU A 138 2.73 9.35 16.65
CA LEU A 138 2.55 8.68 15.36
C LEU A 138 1.98 9.60 14.28
N TRP A 139 0.99 10.44 14.65
CA TRP A 139 0.48 11.45 13.71
C TRP A 139 1.56 12.47 13.34
N GLU A 140 2.42 12.84 14.28
CA GLU A 140 3.44 13.86 14.05
C GLU A 140 4.55 13.35 13.14
N LEU A 141 4.92 12.08 13.29
CA LEU A 141 5.77 11.37 12.35
C LEU A 141 5.19 11.37 10.92
N VAL A 142 3.88 11.16 10.78
CA VAL A 142 3.20 11.19 9.48
C VAL A 142 3.17 12.61 8.89
N LYS A 143 2.91 13.65 9.71
CA LYS A 143 2.97 15.05 9.27
C LYS A 143 4.37 15.43 8.81
N ASP A 144 5.40 15.06 9.56
CA ASP A 144 6.79 15.36 9.26
C ASP A 144 7.25 14.69 7.96
N HIS A 145 6.85 13.43 7.76
CA HIS A 145 7.04 12.74 6.49
C HIS A 145 6.32 13.49 5.36
N GLN A 146 5.04 13.81 5.51
CA GLN A 146 4.27 14.50 4.49
C GLN A 146 4.88 15.87 4.12
N ALA A 147 5.35 16.65 5.09
CA ALA A 147 5.96 17.95 4.86
C ALA A 147 7.23 17.84 3.99
N ARG A 148 8.06 16.82 4.23
CA ARG A 148 9.34 16.63 3.52
C ARG A 148 9.17 15.88 2.19
N CYS A 149 8.17 15.03 2.09
CA CYS A 149 7.91 14.12 0.97
C CYS A 149 6.61 14.44 0.20
N SER A 150 6.07 15.66 0.30
CA SER A 150 4.82 16.01 -0.38
C SER A 150 4.97 16.05 -1.90
N TYR A 151 3.96 15.53 -2.59
CA TYR A 151 3.88 15.62 -4.05
C TYR A 151 3.73 17.06 -4.53
N GLU A 152 3.15 17.95 -3.73
CA GLU A 152 3.09 19.38 -4.06
C GLU A 152 4.49 20.01 -4.12
N LYS A 153 5.35 19.73 -3.14
CA LYS A 153 6.75 20.19 -3.15
C LYS A 153 7.50 19.63 -4.34
N ILE A 154 7.34 18.33 -4.61
CA ILE A 154 7.95 17.67 -5.77
C ILE A 154 7.49 18.32 -7.07
N LYS A 155 6.18 18.55 -7.24
CA LYS A 155 5.61 19.24 -8.40
C LYS A 155 6.23 20.63 -8.60
N LYS A 156 6.34 21.42 -7.52
CA LYS A 156 6.98 22.76 -7.57
C LYS A 156 8.45 22.68 -8.01
N ILE A 157 9.19 21.67 -7.57
CA ILE A 157 10.59 21.45 -7.99
C ILE A 157 10.65 21.13 -9.49
N LEU A 158 9.75 20.27 -9.96
CA LEU A 158 9.71 19.83 -11.36
C LEU A 158 9.28 20.92 -12.35
N GLN A 159 8.47 21.88 -11.91
CA GLN A 159 7.90 22.92 -12.77
C GLN A 159 8.73 24.21 -12.88
N LYS A 160 9.82 24.35 -12.13
CA LYS A 160 10.68 25.55 -12.17
C LYS A 160 11.51 25.57 -13.47
N GLN A 161 11.24 26.55 -14.33
CA GLN A 161 11.88 26.67 -15.65
C GLN A 161 13.34 27.15 -15.58
N ASP A 162 13.70 27.97 -14.59
CA ASP A 162 15.03 28.61 -14.48
C ASP A 162 16.12 27.72 -13.86
N ARG A 163 15.85 26.43 -13.66
CA ARG A 163 16.78 25.52 -12.96
C ARG A 163 17.43 24.53 -13.90
N ASN A 164 18.74 24.33 -13.71
CA ASN A 164 19.44 23.27 -14.41
C ASN A 164 18.94 21.88 -13.94
N GLU A 165 19.00 20.91 -14.83
CA GLU A 165 18.47 19.57 -14.59
C GLU A 165 19.17 18.86 -13.40
N ASN A 166 20.48 19.07 -13.24
CA ASN A 166 21.27 18.44 -12.17
C ASN A 166 20.79 18.86 -10.77
N GLU A 167 20.38 20.11 -10.63
CA GLU A 167 19.83 20.71 -9.42
C GLU A 167 18.47 20.13 -9.04
N ILE A 168 17.54 20.06 -10.01
CA ILE A 168 16.23 19.41 -9.86
C ILE A 168 16.44 17.96 -9.40
N GLN A 169 17.30 17.25 -10.12
CA GLN A 169 17.64 15.87 -9.82
C GLN A 169 18.22 15.69 -8.41
N LYS A 170 19.12 16.59 -7.96
CA LYS A 170 19.71 16.54 -6.63
C LYS A 170 18.66 16.67 -5.53
N GLU A 171 17.71 17.59 -5.68
CA GLU A 171 16.64 17.78 -4.70
C GLU A 171 15.66 16.60 -4.67
N ILE A 172 15.24 16.09 -5.83
CA ILE A 172 14.39 14.91 -5.90
C ILE A 172 15.07 13.70 -5.24
N ARG A 173 16.37 13.48 -5.50
CA ARG A 173 17.15 12.41 -4.82
C ARG A 173 17.17 12.58 -3.31
N GLN A 174 17.31 13.80 -2.81
CA GLN A 174 17.29 14.06 -1.36
C GLN A 174 15.94 13.72 -0.74
N ILE A 175 14.83 14.03 -1.42
CA ILE A 175 13.47 13.69 -0.96
C ILE A 175 13.28 12.17 -0.93
N ILE A 176 13.66 11.45 -1.99
CA ILE A 176 13.57 9.98 -2.05
C ILE A 176 14.45 9.34 -0.97
N ARG A 177 15.66 9.86 -0.77
CA ARG A 177 16.58 9.37 0.27
C ARG A 177 15.97 9.56 1.66
N TYR A 178 15.35 10.70 1.93
CA TYR A 178 14.66 10.94 3.20
C TYR A 178 13.51 9.93 3.42
N ASP A 179 12.63 9.74 2.43
CA ASP A 179 11.53 8.74 2.48
C ASP A 179 12.06 7.33 2.75
N THR A 180 13.16 6.95 2.10
CA THR A 180 13.79 5.64 2.30
C THR A 180 14.37 5.49 3.71
N GLN A 181 15.10 6.51 4.18
CA GLN A 181 15.75 6.48 5.48
C GLN A 181 14.76 6.46 6.65
N ILE A 182 13.70 7.27 6.59
CA ILE A 182 12.71 7.30 7.67
C ILE A 182 11.94 5.98 7.77
N ARG A 183 11.57 5.35 6.64
CA ARG A 183 10.99 4.00 6.62
C ARG A 183 11.87 2.96 7.29
N HIS A 184 13.18 2.99 7.03
CA HIS A 184 14.14 2.11 7.68
C HIS A 184 14.25 2.39 9.19
N LEU A 185 14.37 3.66 9.57
CA LEU A 185 14.58 4.06 10.96
C LEU A 185 13.40 3.72 11.87
N VAL A 186 12.15 3.87 11.40
CA VAL A 186 10.98 3.57 12.23
C VAL A 186 10.82 2.08 12.52
N VAL A 187 11.28 1.21 11.61
CA VAL A 187 11.34 -0.23 11.85
C VAL A 187 12.50 -0.54 12.80
N LYS A 188 13.72 -0.14 12.42
CA LYS A 188 14.94 -0.52 13.12
C LYS A 188 15.05 0.05 14.54
N LYS A 189 14.63 1.30 14.73
CA LYS A 189 14.72 2.00 16.03
C LYS A 189 13.38 2.11 16.75
N GLY A 190 12.29 2.18 16.00
CA GLY A 190 10.93 2.33 16.57
C GLY A 190 10.19 1.01 16.78
N GLY A 191 10.74 -0.13 16.33
CA GLY A 191 10.10 -1.45 16.48
C GLY A 191 8.83 -1.63 15.66
N MET A 192 8.59 -0.77 14.67
CA MET A 192 7.38 -0.78 13.86
C MET A 192 7.35 -1.95 12.88
N ASP A 193 6.20 -2.61 12.70
CA ASP A 193 6.02 -3.62 11.66
C ASP A 193 6.18 -2.99 10.26
N SER A 194 7.09 -3.52 9.45
CA SER A 194 7.33 -3.03 8.09
C SER A 194 6.08 -3.06 7.21
N LYS A 195 5.12 -3.95 7.50
CA LYS A 195 3.89 -4.11 6.71
C LYS A 195 2.91 -2.94 6.85
N ILE A 196 3.01 -2.15 7.93
CA ILE A 196 2.13 -0.99 8.16
C ILE A 196 2.66 0.30 7.50
N LEU A 197 3.89 0.29 6.97
CA LEU A 197 4.51 1.50 6.44
C LEU A 197 3.78 2.07 5.23
N ASP A 198 3.16 1.23 4.39
CA ASP A 198 2.36 1.72 3.26
C ASP A 198 1.09 2.44 3.72
N PHE A 199 0.53 2.05 4.86
CA PHE A 199 -0.56 2.78 5.48
C PHE A 199 -0.05 4.12 6.03
N LEU A 200 1.07 4.12 6.75
CA LEU A 200 1.59 5.34 7.40
C LEU A 200 2.19 6.35 6.45
N PHE A 201 2.97 5.94 5.46
CA PHE A 201 3.75 6.81 4.59
C PHE A 201 3.35 6.74 3.11
N GLY A 202 2.30 5.96 2.80
CA GLY A 202 1.98 5.61 1.43
C GLY A 202 3.01 4.70 0.79
N GLN A 203 2.87 4.44 -0.51
CA GLN A 203 3.87 3.68 -1.24
C GLN A 203 5.21 4.45 -1.29
N PRO A 204 6.37 3.74 -1.37
CA PRO A 204 7.67 4.39 -1.46
C PRO A 204 7.75 5.38 -2.62
N LEU A 205 8.35 6.55 -2.39
CA LEU A 205 8.48 7.58 -3.45
C LEU A 205 9.29 7.08 -4.65
N ALA A 206 10.27 6.20 -4.43
CA ALA A 206 11.02 5.55 -5.50
C ALA A 206 10.14 4.76 -6.48
N VAL A 207 8.97 4.30 -6.03
CA VAL A 207 7.97 3.59 -6.85
C VAL A 207 7.03 4.58 -7.50
N THR A 208 6.41 5.48 -6.73
CA THR A 208 5.33 6.35 -7.22
C THR A 208 5.82 7.48 -8.13
N LEU A 209 7.05 7.95 -7.96
CA LEU A 209 7.59 9.06 -8.77
C LEU A 209 7.83 8.69 -10.23
N LYS A 210 8.03 7.40 -10.54
CA LYS A 210 8.17 6.92 -11.93
C LYS A 210 6.94 7.32 -12.75
N SER A 211 5.74 7.08 -12.21
CA SER A 211 4.49 7.50 -12.82
C SER A 211 4.25 8.99 -12.68
N PHE A 212 4.51 9.58 -11.51
CA PHE A 212 4.22 11.00 -11.25
C PHE A 212 4.97 11.96 -12.18
N ALA A 213 6.27 11.72 -12.43
CA ALA A 213 7.08 12.57 -13.29
C ALA A 213 6.66 12.50 -14.77
N TYR A 214 6.13 11.34 -15.20
CA TYR A 214 5.62 11.16 -16.56
C TYR A 214 4.43 12.08 -16.84
N PHE A 215 3.48 12.15 -15.90
CA PHE A 215 2.23 12.92 -16.04
C PHE A 215 2.37 14.40 -15.66
N SER A 216 3.46 14.80 -15.00
CA SER A 216 3.68 16.20 -14.60
C SER A 216 4.21 17.11 -15.73
N GLY A 217 4.33 16.61 -16.97
CA GLY A 217 4.59 17.44 -18.16
C GLY A 217 6.06 17.78 -18.44
N ASN A 218 7.04 17.14 -17.80
CA ASN A 218 8.47 17.47 -17.99
C ASN A 218 9.09 16.92 -19.29
N SER A 219 10.27 17.43 -19.64
CA SER A 219 11.09 16.98 -20.77
C SER A 219 11.43 15.47 -20.67
N SER A 220 11.74 14.86 -21.82
CA SER A 220 12.10 13.44 -21.94
C SER A 220 13.37 13.07 -21.15
N SER A 221 14.34 13.97 -20.97
CA SER A 221 15.57 13.73 -20.20
C SER A 221 15.32 13.60 -18.69
N THR A 222 14.51 14.50 -18.13
CA THR A 222 14.18 14.51 -16.70
C THR A 222 13.29 13.32 -16.31
N LYS A 223 12.40 12.89 -17.21
CA LYS A 223 11.57 11.68 -17.05
C LYS A 223 12.42 10.41 -16.91
N SER A 224 13.39 10.22 -17.80
CA SER A 224 14.28 9.05 -17.81
C SER A 224 15.17 9.00 -16.56
N SER A 225 15.66 10.16 -16.10
CA SER A 225 16.53 10.26 -14.94
C SER A 225 15.80 10.01 -13.61
N ILE A 226 14.57 10.48 -13.44
CA ILE A 226 13.78 10.18 -12.23
C ILE A 226 13.41 8.70 -12.17
N SER A 227 13.12 8.09 -13.34
CA SER A 227 12.84 6.66 -13.43
C SER A 227 14.04 5.79 -13.01
N SER A 228 15.26 6.17 -13.42
CA SER A 228 16.48 5.42 -13.06
C SER A 228 16.85 5.56 -11.58
N MET A 229 16.62 6.73 -10.96
CA MET A 229 16.88 6.95 -9.53
C MET A 229 16.07 6.04 -8.61
N GLY A 230 14.81 5.78 -8.95
CA GLY A 230 13.98 4.85 -8.19
C GLY A 230 14.54 3.42 -8.21
N SER A 231 15.13 3.00 -9.33
CA SER A 231 15.72 1.66 -9.47
C SER A 231 17.06 1.53 -8.73
N SER A 232 17.94 2.53 -8.79
CA SER A 232 19.27 2.48 -8.13
C SER A 232 19.21 2.58 -6.61
N ILE A 233 18.15 3.18 -6.05
CA ILE A 233 17.94 3.25 -4.59
C ILE A 233 17.31 1.94 -4.10
N SER A 234 16.36 1.37 -4.86
CA SER A 234 15.72 0.09 -4.53
C SER A 234 16.69 -1.09 -4.56
N SER A 235 17.68 -1.10 -5.46
CA SER A 235 18.68 -2.17 -5.52
C SER A 235 19.69 -2.10 -4.35
N LYS A 236 20.01 -0.91 -3.85
CA LYS A 236 20.89 -0.75 -2.67
C LYS A 236 20.22 -1.14 -1.36
N THR A 237 18.88 -1.21 -1.31
CA THR A 237 18.14 -1.65 -0.12
C THR A 237 17.93 -3.16 -0.08
N SER A 238 17.84 -3.85 -1.23
CA SER A 238 17.73 -5.31 -1.27
C SER A 238 19.00 -6.03 -0.81
N ASP A 239 20.17 -5.39 -0.93
CA ASP A 239 21.44 -5.95 -0.48
C ASP A 239 21.59 -5.96 1.05
N MET A 240 20.69 -5.31 1.79
CA MET A 240 20.68 -5.31 3.27
C MET A 240 19.71 -6.32 3.90
N ASP A 241 18.87 -7.00 3.11
CA ASP A 241 17.94 -8.03 3.59
C ASP A 241 18.52 -9.45 3.58
N SER A 242 19.79 -9.62 3.24
CA SER A 242 20.48 -10.91 3.32
C SER A 242 21.11 -11.11 4.70
N SER A 243 20.32 -11.54 5.69
CA SER A 243 20.89 -12.16 6.90
C SER A 243 21.34 -13.59 6.58
N PRO A 244 22.59 -13.99 6.88
CA PRO A 244 23.00 -15.38 6.70
C PRO A 244 22.37 -16.24 7.79
N GLY A 245 21.52 -17.18 7.35
CA GLY A 245 21.06 -18.29 8.17
C GLY A 245 22.28 -19.09 8.65
N SER A 246 22.48 -19.14 9.95
CA SER A 246 23.53 -19.95 10.57
C SER A 246 23.12 -21.41 10.54
N SER A 247 23.70 -22.15 9.60
CA SER A 247 23.75 -23.60 9.60
C SER A 247 25.00 -24.08 10.35
N LYS A 248 24.79 -24.77 11.47
CA LYS A 248 25.65 -25.84 12.00
C LYS A 248 24.66 -26.89 12.50
N GLY A 249 24.62 -28.13 12.01
CA GLY A 249 25.74 -29.01 11.69
C GLY A 249 25.82 -30.05 12.82
N SER A 250 25.06 -31.14 12.64
CA SER A 250 24.92 -32.32 13.48
C SER A 250 26.18 -33.22 13.48
N SER A 251 26.46 -33.91 14.59
CA SER A 251 27.22 -35.19 14.69
C SER A 251 26.96 -35.77 16.10
N SER A 252 26.14 -36.81 16.26
CA SER A 252 26.50 -38.24 16.44
C SER A 252 27.42 -38.51 17.65
N ASP A 253 26.94 -39.01 18.79
CA ASP A 253 26.60 -40.42 19.14
C ASP A 253 27.76 -41.14 19.87
N SER A 254 27.40 -42.02 20.82
CA SER A 254 28.18 -43.09 21.48
C SER A 254 28.65 -42.91 22.96
N THR A 255 27.89 -43.56 23.85
CA THR A 255 28.30 -44.74 24.68
C THR A 255 29.20 -44.61 25.93
N MET A 256 28.65 -45.14 27.06
CA MET A 256 29.28 -45.73 28.28
C MET A 256 30.21 -44.82 29.12
N GLY A 257 30.26 -44.85 30.46
CA GLY A 257 29.72 -45.72 31.50
C GLY A 257 30.54 -45.48 32.79
N SER A 258 29.92 -45.73 33.94
CA SER A 258 30.57 -46.11 35.21
C SER A 258 31.14 -45.02 36.16
N SER A 259 30.36 -44.85 37.25
CA SER A 259 30.74 -45.07 38.67
C SER A 259 31.38 -43.97 39.56
N THR A 260 30.98 -44.09 40.83
CA THR A 260 31.41 -43.44 42.09
C THR A 260 30.83 -42.04 42.31
N GLY A 261 30.26 -41.67 43.46
CA GLY A 261 30.10 -42.30 44.77
C GLY A 261 29.91 -41.15 45.78
N SER A 262 28.95 -41.31 46.71
CA SER A 262 28.86 -40.68 48.05
C SER A 262 29.06 -39.14 48.15
N ASN A 263 28.21 -38.32 48.77
CA ASN A 263 27.88 -38.39 50.17
C ASN A 263 26.94 -37.22 50.58
N SER A 264 26.05 -37.53 51.52
CA SER A 264 25.66 -36.78 52.72
C SER A 264 24.86 -35.45 52.66
N SER A 265 23.72 -35.56 53.36
CA SER A 265 23.17 -34.70 54.43
C SER A 265 22.27 -33.49 54.10
N GLY A 266 21.04 -33.57 54.64
CA GLY A 266 20.38 -32.42 55.27
C GLY A 266 18.86 -32.41 55.19
N GLY A 267 18.17 -32.85 56.25
CA GLY A 267 16.79 -32.46 56.59
C GLY A 267 15.71 -33.48 56.31
#